data_AF-A0A2V7KQC7-F1
#
_entry.id   AF-A0A2V7KQC7-F1
#
_cell.length_a   1.000
_cell.length_b   1.000
_cell.length_c   1.000
_cell.angle_alpha   90.00
_cell.angle_beta   90.00
_cell.angle_gamma   90.00
#
_symmetry.space_group_name_H-M   'P 1'
#
loop_
_entity.id
_entity.type
_entity.pdbx_description
1 polymer ?
#
loop_
_entity_poly.entity_id
_entity_poly.type
_entity_poly.pdbx_seq_one_letter_code
_entity_poly.pdbx_strand_id
1 'polypeptide(L)' 'MTMQKKPVYTPTDLNRLDAERQLGRPGEYPFARGIHPTMYRGKLWTMRQFAGFGSAA' A
#
# COMPACT_ATOMS: atom_id res chain seq x y z
N MET A 1 -0.82 -22.97 9.77
CA MET A 1 -0.61 -22.64 8.35
C MET A 1 0.41 -21.51 8.27
N THR A 2 1.71 -21.82 8.31
CA THR A 2 2.76 -20.79 8.39
C THR A 2 3.35 -20.56 7.01
N MET A 3 3.35 -19.31 6.56
CA MET A 3 4.00 -18.92 5.30
C MET A 3 5.52 -18.97 5.50
N GLN A 4 6.18 -19.92 4.84
CA GLN A 4 7.64 -20.07 4.89
C GLN A 4 8.32 -18.91 4.16
N LYS A 5 9.28 -18.26 4.83
CA LYS A 5 10.03 -17.10 4.30
C LYS A 5 11.45 -17.50 3.94
N LYS A 6 11.96 -16.98 2.82
CA LYS A 6 13.37 -17.11 2.44
C LYS A 6 14.21 -16.09 3.22
N PRO A 7 15.49 -16.39 3.54
CA PRO A 7 16.39 -15.45 4.23
C PRO A 7 16.82 -14.27 3.35
N VAL A 8 16.89 -14.46 2.03
CA VAL A 8 17.24 -13.41 1.06
C VAL A 8 16.33 -13.56 -0.17
N TYR A 9 15.88 -12.42 -0.73
CA TYR A 9 15.16 -12.35 -1.99
C TYR A 9 16.04 -11.66 -3.05
N THR A 10 16.02 -12.20 -4.25
CA THR A 10 16.83 -11.74 -5.39
C THR A 10 15.92 -11.37 -6.57
N PRO A 11 16.42 -10.65 -7.60
CA PRO A 11 15.60 -10.33 -8.76
C PRO A 11 14.98 -11.54 -9.48
N THR A 12 15.58 -12.73 -9.38
CA THR A 12 15.02 -13.96 -9.98
C THR A 12 13.75 -14.44 -9.28
N ASP A 13 13.53 -14.05 -8.03
CA ASP A 13 12.28 -14.33 -7.30
C ASP A 13 11.10 -13.53 -7.87
N LEU A 14 11.36 -12.47 -8.64
CA LEU A 14 10.36 -11.65 -9.32
C LEU A 14 10.00 -12.18 -10.72
N ASN A 15 10.63 -13.24 -11.20
CA ASN A 15 10.42 -13.74 -12.57
C ASN A 15 8.96 -14.14 -12.89
N ARG A 16 8.14 -14.38 -11.86
CA ARG A 16 6.71 -14.70 -11.99
C ARG A 16 5.79 -13.47 -11.88
N LEU A 17 6.35 -12.31 -11.56
CA LEU A 17 5.63 -11.07 -11.37
C LEU A 17 5.45 -10.35 -12.71
N ASP A 18 4.22 -10.26 -13.18
CA ASP A 18 3.86 -9.33 -14.26
C ASP A 18 3.58 -7.96 -13.64
N ALA A 19 4.58 -7.08 -13.64
CA ALA A 19 4.52 -5.81 -12.94
C ALA A 19 3.42 -4.88 -13.50
N GLU A 20 3.21 -4.85 -14.82
CA GLU A 20 2.21 -3.97 -15.42
C GLU A 20 0.80 -4.43 -15.06
N ARG A 21 0.52 -5.74 -15.17
CA ARG A 21 -0.80 -6.28 -14.84
C ARG A 21 -1.09 -6.30 -13.33
N GLN A 22 -0.08 -6.59 -12.51
CA GLN A 22 -0.28 -6.83 -11.07
C GLN A 22 -0.03 -5.59 -10.22
N LEU A 23 0.87 -4.69 -10.63
CA LEU A 23 1.15 -3.45 -9.90
C LEU A 23 0.50 -2.23 -10.57
N GLY A 24 0.49 -2.18 -11.90
CA GLY A 24 -0.02 -1.05 -12.68
C GLY A 24 0.68 0.27 -12.35
N ARG A 25 0.06 1.37 -12.82
CA ARG A 25 0.47 2.75 -12.49
C ARG A 25 -0.31 3.27 -11.28
N PRO A 26 0.24 4.24 -10.51
CA PRO A 26 -0.51 4.89 -9.43
C PRO A 26 -1.78 5.55 -9.97
N GLY A 27 -2.91 5.34 -9.30
CA GLY A 27 -4.20 5.89 -9.72
C GLY A 27 -4.92 5.12 -10.83
N GLU A 28 -4.36 4.00 -11.29
CA GLU A 28 -4.95 3.13 -12.31
C GLU A 28 -5.16 1.73 -11.74
N TYR A 29 -6.13 0.98 -12.27
CA TYR A 29 -6.35 -0.42 -11.89
C TYR A 29 -5.05 -1.23 -12.11
N PRO A 30 -4.62 -2.12 -11.17
CA PRO A 30 -5.33 -2.62 -9.99
C PRO A 30 -5.13 -1.80 -8.70
N PHE A 31 -4.64 -0.56 -8.81
CA PHE A 31 -4.41 0.37 -7.70
C PHE A 31 -3.42 -0.13 -6.64
N ALA A 32 -2.58 -1.11 -6.98
CA ALA A 32 -1.59 -1.67 -6.05
C ALA A 32 -0.55 -0.64 -5.60
N ARG A 33 -0.29 0.39 -6.43
CA ARG A 33 0.57 1.55 -6.10
C ARG A 33 -0.18 2.71 -5.46
N GLY A 34 -1.46 2.54 -5.16
CA GLY A 34 -2.34 3.55 -4.59
C GLY A 34 -3.43 4.02 -5.57
N ILE A 35 -4.55 4.50 -5.01
CA ILE A 35 -5.75 4.92 -5.75
C ILE A 35 -5.63 6.31 -6.39
N HIS A 36 -4.64 7.11 -6.01
CA HIS A 36 -4.45 8.46 -6.53
C HIS A 36 -3.12 8.55 -7.30
N PRO A 37 -3.06 9.21 -8.47
CA PRO A 37 -1.84 9.31 -9.27
C PRO A 37 -0.65 9.97 -8.54
N THR A 38 -0.93 10.94 -7.67
CA THR A 38 0.10 11.71 -6.95
C THR A 38 0.28 11.27 -5.49
N MET A 39 -0.63 10.44 -4.95
CA MET A 39 -0.68 10.04 -3.54
C MET A 39 -0.34 11.21 -2.59
N TYR A 40 0.53 10.97 -1.61
CA TYR A 40 0.91 11.92 -0.57
C TYR A 40 1.76 13.11 -1.06
N ARG A 41 2.19 13.11 -2.33
CA ARG A 41 2.78 14.32 -2.94
C ARG A 41 1.73 15.37 -3.28
N GLY A 42 0.48 14.95 -3.53
CA GLY A 42 -0.64 15.86 -3.80
C GLY A 42 -1.45 16.20 -2.54
N LYS A 43 -1.80 15.18 -1.75
CA LYS A 43 -2.54 15.34 -0.49
C LYS A 43 -2.02 14.35 0.55
N LEU A 44 -1.54 14.86 1.68
CA LEU A 44 -1.12 14.01 2.80
C LEU A 44 -2.29 13.18 3.33
N TRP A 45 -1.98 12.06 3.98
CA TRP A 45 -2.98 11.30 4.71
C TRP A 45 -3.59 12.18 5.81
N THR A 46 -4.88 11.98 6.10
CA THR A 46 -5.51 12.67 7.20
C THR A 46 -4.95 12.12 8.51
N MET A 47 -4.21 12.95 9.24
CA MET A 47 -3.87 12.69 10.63
C MET A 47 -5.13 12.85 11.46
N ARG A 48 -5.81 11.74 11.75
CA ARG A 48 -7.04 11.76 12.53
C ARG A 48 -6.71 11.50 13.99
N GLN A 49 -6.68 12.58 14.77
CA GLN A 49 -6.57 12.47 16.23
C GLN A 49 -7.82 11.80 16.77
N PHE A 50 -7.63 10.74 17.55
CA PHE A 50 -8.69 10.17 18.37
C PHE A 50 -8.65 10.87 19.72
N ALA A 51 -9.77 11.43 20.15
CA ALA A 51 -9.91 12.08 21.45
C ALA A 51 -11.26 11.70 22.06
N GLY A 52 -11.26 11.43 23.36
CA GLY A 52 -12.46 11.13 24.15
C GLY A 52 -12.10 10.94 25.62
N PHE A 53 -12.70 11.74 26.50
CA PHE A 53 -12.67 11.56 27.96
C PHE A 53 -13.96 12.14 28.56
N GLY A 54 -14.52 11.49 29.59
CA GLY A 54 -15.68 11.98 30.34
C GLY A 54 -17.03 12.00 29.60
N SER A 55 -18.02 12.68 30.17
CA SER A 55 -19.35 12.87 29.59
C SER A 55 -19.40 14.07 28.64
N ALA A 56 -20.10 13.93 27.52
CA ALA A 56 -20.23 14.95 26.47
C ALA A 56 -21.17 16.13 26.82
N ALA A 57 -21.60 16.24 28.07
CA ALA A 57 -22.63 17.19 28.53
C ALA A 57 -22.04 18.57 28.85
#